data_AF-A0A4Y2A4G7-F1
#
_entry.id   AF-A0A4Y2A4G7-F1
#
_cell.length_a   1.000
_cell.length_b   1.000
_cell.length_c   1.000
_cell.angle_alpha   90.00
_cell.angle_beta   90.00
_cell.angle_gamma   90.00
#
_symmetry.space_group_name_H-M   'P 1'
#
loop_
_entity.id
_entity.type
_entity.pdbx_description
1 polymer ?
#
loop_
_entity_poly.entity_id
_entity_poly.type
_entity_poly.pdbx_seq_one_letter_code
_entity_poly.pdbx_strand_id
1 'polypeptide(L)'
;MGPKSLRRSLGEKLSGCEKRLVIGFKSIDCQIPTIDRNILSKDQQYLLDISMAIKSGNCKENLTVRDPGPLSHSRWLTTANRTLRLYLSEESPTPELHFILKSYVPMWFSIKK
;
A
#
# COMPACT_ATOMS: atom_id res chain seq x y z
N MET A 1 8.52 8.56 -20.79
CA MET A 1 9.53 7.48 -20.82
C MET A 1 10.28 7.54 -19.48
N GLY A 2 9.97 6.66 -18.53
CA GLY A 2 10.59 6.69 -17.18
C GLY A 2 11.84 5.80 -17.10
N PRO A 3 12.76 6.01 -16.13
CA PRO A 3 14.04 5.31 -16.07
C PRO A 3 13.82 3.80 -15.89
N LYS A 4 14.32 2.99 -16.82
CA LYS A 4 14.19 1.52 -16.82
C LYS A 4 14.93 0.85 -15.64
N SER A 5 15.87 1.54 -14.99
CA SER A 5 16.67 1.03 -13.87
C SER A 5 15.90 0.96 -12.55
N LEU A 6 15.07 1.97 -12.25
CA LEU A 6 14.25 2.07 -11.02
C LEU A 6 13.17 0.98 -10.96
N ARG A 7 12.71 0.54 -12.14
CA ARG A 7 11.69 -0.51 -12.27
C ARG A 7 12.17 -1.89 -11.82
N ARG A 8 13.48 -2.17 -11.95
CA ARG A 8 14.03 -3.49 -11.67
C ARG A 8 14.19 -3.71 -10.17
N SER A 9 14.79 -2.76 -9.46
CA SER A 9 14.99 -2.84 -8.00
C SER A 9 13.67 -2.78 -7.22
N LEU A 10 12.73 -1.91 -7.62
CA LEU A 10 11.42 -1.86 -7.00
C LEU A 10 10.60 -3.10 -7.35
N GLY A 11 10.62 -3.54 -8.62
CA GLY A 11 9.93 -4.76 -9.05
C GLY A 11 10.41 -6.01 -8.31
N GLU A 12 11.71 -6.14 -8.08
CA GLU A 12 12.32 -7.21 -7.27
C GLU A 12 11.94 -7.10 -5.80
N LYS A 13 11.98 -5.90 -5.19
CA LYS A 13 11.57 -5.71 -3.79
C LYS A 13 10.08 -6.00 -3.56
N LEU A 14 9.24 -5.71 -4.55
CA LEU A 14 7.80 -6.00 -4.53
C LEU A 14 7.50 -7.48 -4.79
N SER A 15 8.45 -8.25 -5.32
CA SER A 15 8.36 -9.70 -5.38
C SER A 15 8.67 -10.28 -3.99
N GLY A 16 7.78 -11.08 -3.43
CA GLY A 16 7.97 -11.67 -2.10
C GLY A 16 7.64 -10.75 -0.93
N CYS A 17 7.07 -9.55 -1.15
CA CYS A 17 6.67 -8.64 -0.07
C CYS A 17 5.65 -9.27 0.90
N GLU A 18 4.83 -10.20 0.40
CA GLU A 18 3.86 -10.98 1.16
C GLU A 18 4.52 -11.92 2.19
N LYS A 19 5.76 -12.34 1.95
CA LYS A 19 6.52 -13.26 2.83
C LYS A 19 7.33 -12.52 3.90
N ARG A 20 7.40 -11.19 3.85
CA ARG A 20 8.22 -10.40 4.78
C ARG A 20 7.50 -10.23 6.11
N LEU A 21 8.22 -10.49 7.20
CA LEU A 21 7.73 -10.28 8.56
C LEU A 21 7.48 -8.78 8.81
N VAL A 22 6.44 -8.47 9.55
CA VAL A 22 6.21 -7.10 10.04
C VAL A 22 7.11 -6.89 11.26
N ILE A 23 8.14 -6.07 11.09
CA ILE A 23 9.18 -5.82 12.12
C ILE A 23 8.94 -4.52 12.90
N GLY A 24 7.97 -3.71 12.46
CA GLY A 24 7.68 -2.40 13.01
C GLY A 24 7.88 -1.31 11.96
N PHE A 25 6.97 -0.33 11.93
CA PHE A 25 6.98 0.78 10.97
C PHE A 25 6.57 2.07 11.70
N LYS A 26 6.94 3.23 11.15
CA LYS A 26 6.53 4.53 11.70
C LYS A 26 5.15 4.93 11.17
N SER A 27 4.32 5.51 12.04
CA SER A 27 3.06 6.08 11.59
C SER A 27 3.31 7.24 10.63
N ILE A 28 2.53 7.32 9.55
CA ILE A 28 2.63 8.42 8.59
C ILE A 28 1.28 9.14 8.56
N ASP A 29 1.30 10.42 8.89
CA ASP A 29 0.09 11.23 8.75
C ASP A 29 -0.31 11.38 7.28
N CYS A 30 -1.57 11.07 7.00
CA CYS A 30 -2.18 11.17 5.69
C CYS A 30 -3.70 11.39 5.80
N GLN A 31 -4.27 11.98 4.77
CA GLN A 31 -5.72 12.17 4.67
C GLN A 31 -6.33 10.93 3.99
N ILE A 32 -7.24 10.25 4.68
CA ILE A 32 -7.97 9.10 4.15
C ILE A 32 -9.46 9.47 4.20
N PRO A 33 -10.12 9.69 3.05
CA PRO A 33 -11.54 10.02 3.02
C PRO A 33 -12.40 8.91 3.62
N THR A 34 -13.47 9.30 4.30
CA THR A 34 -14.54 8.35 4.67
C THR A 34 -15.20 7.83 3.40
N ILE A 35 -15.26 6.51 3.23
CA ILE A 35 -15.88 5.85 2.08
C ILE A 35 -16.69 4.64 2.55
N ASP A 36 -17.82 4.37 1.91
CA ASP A 36 -18.57 3.14 2.16
C ASP A 36 -17.71 1.93 1.75
N ARG A 37 -17.53 0.99 2.67
CA ARG A 37 -16.73 -0.22 2.45
C ARG A 37 -17.42 -1.19 1.50
N ASN A 38 -18.75 -1.14 1.39
CA ASN A 38 -19.55 -2.08 0.59
C ASN A 38 -19.39 -1.89 -0.92
N ILE A 39 -18.96 -0.69 -1.36
CA ILE A 39 -18.73 -0.38 -2.76
C ILE A 39 -17.31 -0.72 -3.24
N LEU A 40 -16.45 -1.22 -2.33
CA LEU A 40 -15.04 -1.50 -2.61
C LEU A 40 -14.80 -2.95 -2.98
N SER A 41 -13.94 -3.18 -3.98
CA SER A 41 -13.39 -4.51 -4.23
C SER A 41 -12.44 -4.95 -3.12
N LYS A 42 -12.11 -6.25 -3.06
CA LYS A 42 -11.15 -6.79 -2.08
C LYS A 42 -9.82 -6.06 -2.07
N ASP A 43 -9.27 -5.75 -3.25
CA ASP A 43 -7.97 -5.05 -3.37
C ASP A 43 -8.05 -3.59 -2.92
N GLN A 44 -9.18 -2.93 -3.15
CA GLN A 44 -9.42 -1.56 -2.71
C GLN A 44 -9.65 -1.50 -1.19
N GLN A 45 -10.34 -2.49 -0.65
CA GLN A 45 -10.50 -2.63 0.80
C GLN A 45 -9.14 -2.86 1.47
N TYR A 46 -8.29 -3.68 0.85
CA TYR A 46 -6.92 -3.86 1.33
C TYR A 46 -6.12 -2.55 1.33
N LEU A 47 -6.19 -1.76 0.23
CA LEU A 47 -5.56 -0.43 0.16
C LEU A 47 -6.03 0.48 1.30
N LEU A 48 -7.33 0.48 1.59
CA LEU A 48 -7.92 1.30 2.65
C LEU A 48 -7.41 0.85 4.03
N ASP A 49 -7.53 -0.45 4.33
CA ASP A 49 -7.17 -1.02 5.63
C ASP A 49 -5.68 -0.84 5.92
N ILE A 50 -4.80 -1.07 4.94
CA ILE A 50 -3.35 -0.91 5.14
C ILE A 50 -2.93 0.55 5.27
N SER A 51 -3.58 1.47 4.55
CA SER A 51 -3.32 2.90 4.70
C SER A 51 -3.75 3.40 6.08
N MET A 52 -4.88 2.92 6.61
CA MET A 52 -5.35 3.23 7.96
C MET A 52 -4.41 2.64 9.04
N ALA A 53 -3.89 1.42 8.83
CA ALA A 53 -2.91 0.81 9.71
C ALA A 53 -1.62 1.65 9.78
N ILE A 54 -1.13 2.09 8.62
CA ILE A 54 0.06 2.95 8.56
C ILE A 54 -0.21 4.31 9.21
N LYS A 55 -1.37 4.93 8.97
CA LYS A 55 -1.75 6.19 9.61
C LYS A 55 -1.79 6.09 11.13
N SER A 56 -2.38 5.01 11.65
CA SER A 56 -2.53 4.80 13.10
C SER A 56 -1.27 4.27 13.78
N GLY A 57 -0.26 3.83 13.03
CA GLY A 57 0.90 3.13 13.59
C GLY A 57 0.57 1.72 14.12
N ASN A 58 -0.66 1.23 13.88
CA ASN A 58 -1.11 -0.06 14.39
C ASN A 58 -1.57 -0.96 13.23
N CYS A 59 -0.88 -2.08 13.05
CA CYS A 59 -1.21 -3.06 12.03
C CYS A 59 -1.81 -4.32 12.67
N LYS A 60 -3.03 -4.68 12.26
CA LYS A 60 -3.66 -5.93 12.67
C LYS A 60 -2.98 -7.11 11.97
N GLU A 61 -2.74 -8.19 12.70
CA GLU A 61 -2.09 -9.39 12.16
C GLU A 61 -2.83 -9.96 10.94
N ASN A 62 -4.16 -9.94 10.94
CA ASN A 62 -4.95 -10.40 9.78
C ASN A 62 -4.72 -9.58 8.49
N LEU A 63 -4.21 -8.37 8.58
CA LEU A 63 -3.87 -7.52 7.42
C LEU A 63 -2.55 -7.96 6.79
N THR A 64 -1.61 -8.49 7.58
CA THR A 64 -0.27 -8.87 7.13
C THR A 64 -0.25 -10.19 6.35
N VAL A 65 -1.24 -11.05 6.62
CA VAL A 65 -1.46 -12.37 6.01
C VAL A 65 -2.28 -12.30 4.71
N ARG A 66 -2.99 -11.18 4.46
CA ARG A 66 -3.76 -11.00 3.22
C ARG A 66 -2.83 -10.87 2.02
N ASP A 67 -3.18 -11.55 0.93
CA ASP A 67 -2.49 -11.38 -0.35
C ASP A 67 -2.80 -9.98 -0.91
N PRO A 68 -1.77 -9.13 -1.16
CA PRO A 68 -1.96 -7.82 -1.80
C PRO A 68 -2.36 -7.90 -3.29
N GLY A 69 -2.46 -9.11 -3.84
CA GLY A 69 -2.91 -9.41 -5.20
C GLY A 69 -1.75 -9.63 -6.18
N PRO A 70 -1.97 -10.37 -7.30
CA PRO A 70 -0.95 -10.60 -8.32
C PRO A 70 -0.61 -9.32 -9.09
N LEU A 71 0.66 -9.16 -9.51
CA LEU A 71 1.12 -8.01 -10.33
C LEU A 71 0.51 -7.92 -11.74
N SER A 72 -0.54 -8.68 -12.05
CA SER A 72 -1.18 -8.69 -13.38
C SER A 72 -2.36 -7.71 -13.48
N HIS A 73 -2.51 -7.12 -14.67
CA HIS A 73 -3.58 -6.23 -15.15
C HIS A 73 -3.91 -4.91 -14.38
N SER A 74 -3.74 -4.83 -13.06
CA SER A 74 -4.00 -3.61 -12.25
C SER A 74 -2.70 -2.98 -11.75
N ARG A 75 -1.95 -2.35 -12.67
CA ARG A 75 -0.55 -1.95 -12.43
C ARG A 75 -0.35 -1.01 -11.24
N TRP A 76 -1.27 -0.08 -10.96
CA TRP A 76 -1.08 0.91 -9.89
C TRP A 76 -1.64 0.46 -8.54
N LEU A 77 -2.86 -0.08 -8.49
CA LEU A 77 -3.48 -0.52 -7.22
C LEU A 77 -2.66 -1.64 -6.57
N THR A 78 -2.30 -2.69 -7.32
CA THR A 78 -1.48 -3.78 -6.79
C THR A 78 -0.09 -3.30 -6.39
N THR A 79 0.52 -2.42 -7.19
CA THR A 79 1.83 -1.84 -6.83
C THR A 79 1.74 -1.02 -5.55
N ALA A 80 0.69 -0.24 -5.36
CA ALA A 80 0.44 0.51 -4.13
C ALA A 80 0.26 -0.44 -2.93
N ASN A 81 -0.60 -1.45 -3.07
CA ASN A 81 -0.84 -2.47 -2.03
C ASN A 81 0.45 -3.18 -1.60
N ARG A 82 1.25 -3.62 -2.57
CA ARG A 82 2.53 -4.29 -2.32
C ARG A 82 3.59 -3.35 -1.73
N THR A 83 3.62 -2.08 -2.15
CA THR A 83 4.54 -1.08 -1.59
C THR A 83 4.20 -0.78 -0.13
N LEU A 84 2.91 -0.65 0.19
CA LEU A 84 2.44 -0.45 1.56
C LEU A 84 2.71 -1.71 2.40
N ARG A 85 2.52 -2.92 1.84
CA ARG A 85 2.85 -4.19 2.52
C ARG A 85 4.33 -4.33 2.82
N LEU A 86 5.18 -3.92 1.88
CA LEU A 86 6.62 -3.88 2.05
C LEU A 86 7.01 -2.92 3.17
N TYR A 87 6.38 -1.75 3.25
CA TYR A 87 6.70 -0.77 4.27
C TYR A 87 6.45 -1.25 5.70
N LEU A 88 5.48 -2.13 5.94
CA LEU A 88 5.27 -2.74 7.26
C LEU A 88 6.50 -3.54 7.75
N SER A 89 7.40 -3.89 6.83
CA SER A 89 8.64 -4.61 7.06
C SER A 89 9.89 -3.72 6.98
N GLU A 90 9.72 -2.39 6.96
CA GLU A 90 10.81 -1.42 6.79
C GLU A 90 10.72 -0.32 7.87
N GLU A 91 11.87 0.09 8.40
CA GLU A 91 11.91 1.09 9.47
C GLU A 91 11.71 2.53 8.95
N SER A 92 11.99 2.76 7.68
CA SER A 92 12.05 4.11 7.08
C SER A 92 11.14 4.25 5.86
N PRO A 93 10.33 5.32 5.79
CA PRO A 93 9.45 5.56 4.66
C PRO A 93 10.23 6.03 3.44
N THR A 94 9.82 5.58 2.24
CA THR A 94 10.41 6.04 0.98
C THR A 94 9.58 7.17 0.35
N PRO A 95 10.13 7.95 -0.60
CA PRO A 95 9.36 8.96 -1.34
C PRO A 95 8.13 8.38 -2.05
N GLU A 96 8.24 7.15 -2.59
CA GLU A 96 7.14 6.45 -3.24
C GLU A 96 6.00 6.14 -2.26
N LEU A 97 6.34 5.75 -1.04
CA LEU A 97 5.36 5.51 0.02
C LEU A 97 4.61 6.80 0.38
N HIS A 98 5.33 7.92 0.51
CA HIS A 98 4.72 9.22 0.75
C HIS A 98 3.78 9.62 -0.38
N PHE A 99 4.18 9.41 -1.63
CA PHE A 99 3.31 9.64 -2.79
C PHE A 99 2.04 8.79 -2.73
N ILE A 100 2.16 7.50 -2.40
CA ILE A 100 1.00 6.60 -2.30
C ILE A 100 0.04 7.08 -1.21
N LEU A 101 0.53 7.31 0.00
CA LEU A 101 -0.31 7.65 1.17
C LEU A 101 -0.89 9.06 1.10
N LYS A 102 -0.11 10.04 0.65
CA LYS A 102 -0.51 11.46 0.70
C LYS A 102 -1.20 11.95 -0.58
N SER A 103 -0.98 11.28 -1.72
CA SER A 103 -1.55 11.71 -3.00
C SER A 103 -2.48 10.65 -3.59
N TYR A 104 -1.98 9.43 -3.81
CA TYR A 104 -2.74 8.40 -4.54
C TYR A 104 -3.97 7.91 -3.76
N VAL A 105 -3.81 7.51 -2.50
CA VAL A 105 -4.89 6.98 -1.65
C VAL A 105 -6.05 7.98 -1.50
N PRO A 106 -5.84 9.24 -1.04
CA PRO A 106 -6.92 10.21 -0.94
C PRO A 106 -7.58 10.51 -2.30
N MET A 107 -6.82 10.64 -3.38
CA MET A 107 -7.37 10.88 -4.71
C MET A 107 -8.22 9.70 -5.19
N TRP A 108 -7.72 8.47 -5.03
CA TRP A 108 -8.40 7.25 -5.46
C TRP A 108 -9.77 7.10 -4.78
N PHE A 109 -9.82 7.28 -3.47
CA PHE A 109 -11.09 7.16 -2.72
C PHE A 109 -11.99 8.38 -2.90
N SER A 110 -11.47 9.56 -3.24
CA SER A 110 -12.32 10.72 -3.54
C SER A 110 -13.07 10.57 -4.87
N ILE A 111 -12.47 9.92 -5.87
CA ILE A 111 -13.11 9.64 -7.17
C ILE A 111 -14.20 8.56 -7.05
N LYS A 112 -14.07 7.65 -6.08
CA LYS A 112 -14.97 6.52 -5.88
C LYS A 112 -16.20 6.83 -5.02
N LYS A 113 -16.26 8.02 -4.42
CA LYS A 113 -17.42 8.50 -3.68
C LYS A 113 -18.61 8.76 -4.59
#